data_AF-A0A2H0QAK1-F1
#
_entry.id   AF-A0A2H0QAK1-F1
#
_cell.length_a   1.000
_cell.length_b   1.000
_cell.length_c   1.000
_cell.angle_alpha   90.00
_cell.angle_beta   90.00
_cell.angle_gamma   90.00
#
_symmetry.space_group_name_H-M   'P 1'
#
loop_
_entity.id
_entity.type
_entity.pdbx_description
1 polymer ?
#
loop_
_entity_poly.entity_id
_entity_poly.type
_entity_poly.pdbx_seq_one_letter_code
_entity_poly.pdbx_strand_id
1 'polypeptide(L)'
;MIMDSELIKKIEACQDPIKLAKMSEEAPEAQRLIASHIKAEAGLLRRLSVHGDKYVRYHVAQNTNTDEMTLKKLASDHEVIIREAARLNLILKR
;
A
#
# COMPACT_ATOMS: atom_id res chain seq x y z
N MET A 1 -13.15 7.68 12.85
CA MET A 1 -13.42 8.45 11.61
C MET A 1 -13.98 7.49 10.60
N ILE A 2 -15.21 7.72 10.14
CA ILE A 2 -15.77 7.00 9.00
C ILE A 2 -15.24 7.72 7.76
N MET A 3 -14.47 7.01 6.93
CA MET A 3 -14.00 7.55 5.65
C MET A 3 -15.21 7.82 4.76
N ASP A 4 -15.24 8.96 4.08
CA ASP A 4 -16.35 9.37 3.22
C ASP A 4 -16.67 8.28 2.17
N SER A 5 -17.94 7.85 2.13
CA SER A 5 -18.40 6.80 1.20
C SER A 5 -18.18 7.16 -0.27
N GLU A 6 -18.21 8.44 -0.62
CA GLU A 6 -17.94 8.93 -1.97
C GLU A 6 -16.46 8.87 -2.30
N LEU A 7 -15.59 9.13 -1.31
CA LEU A 7 -14.15 8.97 -1.47
C LEU A 7 -13.77 7.50 -1.68
N ILE A 8 -14.39 6.58 -0.93
CA ILE A 8 -14.18 5.13 -1.09
C ILE A 8 -14.50 4.70 -2.53
N LYS A 9 -15.69 5.04 -3.03
CA LYS A 9 -16.11 4.71 -4.40
C LYS A 9 -15.16 5.28 -5.45
N LYS A 10 -14.69 6.52 -5.25
CA LYS A 10 -13.72 7.16 -6.16
C LYS A 10 -12.39 6.42 -6.20
N ILE A 11 -11.90 5.93 -5.05
CA ILE A 11 -10.66 5.16 -4.96
C ILE A 11 -10.84 3.80 -5.64
N GLU A 12 -11.89 3.07 -5.30
CA GLU A 12 -12.19 1.74 -5.86
C GLU A 12 -12.37 1.76 -7.39
N ALA A 13 -12.97 2.83 -7.92
CA ALA A 13 -13.15 3.00 -9.36
C ALA A 13 -11.90 3.55 -10.07
N CYS A 14 -10.85 3.94 -9.35
CA CYS A 14 -9.71 4.67 -9.92
C CYS A 14 -8.83 3.76 -10.78
N GLN A 15 -8.81 4.00 -12.10
CA GLN A 15 -7.98 3.24 -13.04
C GLN A 15 -6.63 3.91 -13.35
N ASP A 16 -6.47 5.18 -12.95
CA ASP A 16 -5.29 5.99 -13.22
C ASP A 16 -4.36 6.02 -11.99
N PRO A 17 -3.16 5.42 -12.07
CA PRO A 17 -2.19 5.40 -10.98
C PRO A 17 -1.74 6.78 -10.52
N ILE A 18 -1.64 7.76 -11.42
CA ILE A 18 -1.24 9.13 -11.09
C ILE A 18 -2.35 9.79 -10.26
N LYS A 19 -3.60 9.62 -10.70
CA LYS A 19 -4.77 10.11 -9.94
C LYS A 19 -4.87 9.43 -8.57
N LEU A 20 -4.61 8.13 -8.49
CA LEU A 20 -4.60 7.39 -7.24
C LEU A 20 -3.49 7.87 -6.28
N ALA A 21 -2.29 8.16 -6.80
CA ALA A 21 -1.20 8.74 -6.02
C ALA A 21 -1.54 10.14 -5.49
N LYS A 22 -2.22 10.96 -6.30
CA LYS A 22 -2.71 12.28 -5.88
C LYS A 22 -3.77 12.16 -4.76
N MET A 23 -4.72 11.24 -4.88
CA MET A 23 -5.70 10.97 -3.82
C MET A 23 -5.02 10.52 -2.51
N SER A 24 -3.91 9.79 -2.60
CA SER A 24 -3.11 9.39 -1.43
C SER A 24 -2.52 10.57 -0.67
N GLU A 25 -2.24 11.68 -1.34
CA GLU A 25 -1.66 12.89 -0.75
C GLU A 25 -2.75 13.80 -0.16
N GLU A 26 -3.90 13.88 -0.84
CA GLU A 26 -5.04 14.71 -0.45
C GLU A 26 -5.86 14.11 0.69
N ALA A 27 -5.86 12.77 0.84
CA ALA A 27 -6.61 12.05 1.87
C ALA A 27 -5.73 11.03 2.62
N PRO A 28 -4.93 11.45 3.61
CA PRO A 28 -4.10 10.55 4.42
C PRO A 28 -4.88 9.39 5.07
N GLU A 29 -6.12 9.63 5.49
CA GLU A 29 -7.02 8.61 6.05
C GLU A 29 -7.36 7.47 5.07
N ALA A 30 -7.22 7.72 3.76
CA ALA A 30 -7.48 6.74 2.71
C ALA A 30 -6.26 5.91 2.32
N GLN A 31 -5.07 6.21 2.85
CA GLN A 31 -3.82 5.54 2.47
C GLN A 31 -3.82 4.04 2.75
N ARG A 32 -4.59 3.56 3.73
CA ARG A 32 -4.78 2.11 3.96
C ARG A 32 -5.46 1.44 2.76
N LEU A 33 -6.56 2.02 2.29
CA LEU A 33 -7.31 1.53 1.13
C LEU A 33 -6.45 1.64 -0.13
N ILE A 34 -5.81 2.79 -0.33
CA ILE A 34 -4.97 3.04 -1.50
C ILE A 34 -3.77 2.08 -1.56
N ALA A 35 -3.12 1.78 -0.43
CA ALA A 35 -2.02 0.81 -0.38
C ALA A 35 -2.45 -0.60 -0.82
N SER A 36 -3.71 -0.98 -0.58
CA SER A 36 -4.26 -2.27 -1.02
C SER A 36 -4.74 -2.28 -2.49
N HIS A 37 -4.76 -1.13 -3.15
CA HIS A 37 -5.39 -0.97 -4.46
C HIS A 37 -4.55 -1.59 -5.59
N ILE A 38 -5.21 -2.26 -6.55
CA ILE A 38 -4.55 -2.95 -7.68
C ILE A 38 -3.83 -2.00 -8.66
N LYS A 39 -4.20 -0.72 -8.65
CA LYS A 39 -3.53 0.34 -9.42
C LYS A 39 -2.49 1.13 -8.63
N ALA A 40 -2.23 0.76 -7.37
CA ALA A 40 -1.13 1.35 -6.62
C ALA A 40 0.18 0.84 -7.23
N GLU A 41 0.92 1.74 -7.87
CA GLU A 41 2.19 1.40 -8.50
C GLU A 41 3.34 1.36 -7.48
N ALA A 42 4.42 0.69 -7.86
CA ALA A 42 5.62 0.52 -7.04
C ALA A 42 6.16 1.85 -6.46
N GLY A 43 6.07 2.96 -7.21
CA GLY A 43 6.50 4.28 -6.73
C GLY A 43 5.67 4.80 -5.54
N LEU A 44 4.35 4.66 -5.61
CA LEU A 44 3.44 5.00 -4.52
C LEU A 44 3.63 4.06 -3.33
N LEU A 45 3.68 2.75 -3.59
CA LEU A 45 3.85 1.73 -2.57
C LEU A 45 5.18 1.88 -1.81
N ARG A 46 6.27 2.21 -2.51
CA ARG A 46 7.56 2.53 -1.90
C ARG A 46 7.48 3.71 -0.95
N ARG A 47 6.75 4.78 -1.30
CA ARG A 47 6.53 5.91 -0.38
C ARG A 47 5.72 5.50 0.85
N LEU A 48 4.67 4.71 0.66
CA LEU A 48 3.81 4.24 1.75
C LEU A 48 4.48 3.16 2.63
N SER A 49 5.57 2.53 2.17
CA SER A 49 6.29 1.50 2.91
C SER A 49 6.95 1.99 4.20
N VAL A 50 7.15 3.31 4.36
CA VAL A 50 7.70 3.93 5.58
C VAL A 50 6.63 4.65 6.40
N HIS A 51 5.35 4.44 6.09
CA HIS A 51 4.25 5.11 6.76
C HIS A 51 4.17 4.72 8.24
N GLY A 52 3.84 5.68 9.12
CA GLY A 52 3.79 5.44 10.58
C GLY A 52 2.71 4.44 11.00
N ASP A 53 1.61 4.40 10.26
CA ASP A 53 0.54 3.40 10.45
C ASP A 53 0.94 2.03 9.90
N LYS A 54 1.00 1.04 10.78
CA LYS A 54 1.35 -0.34 10.42
C LYS A 54 0.37 -1.00 9.45
N TYR A 55 -0.90 -0.60 9.44
CA TYR A 55 -1.88 -1.18 8.51
C TYR A 55 -1.62 -0.72 7.07
N VAL A 56 -1.14 0.51 6.88
CA VAL A 56 -0.70 0.98 5.55
C VAL A 56 0.48 0.14 5.08
N ARG A 57 1.51 -0.02 5.92
CA ARG A 57 2.71 -0.82 5.59
C ARG A 57 2.39 -2.30 5.37
N TYR A 58 1.45 -2.86 6.13
CA TYR A 58 0.94 -4.21 5.93
C TYR A 58 0.30 -4.39 4.55
N HIS A 59 -0.57 -3.46 4.13
CA HIS A 59 -1.15 -3.50 2.79
C HIS A 59 -0.11 -3.32 1.69
N VAL A 60 0.91 -2.47 1.90
CA VAL A 60 2.07 -2.40 0.99
C VAL A 60 2.77 -3.75 0.91
N ALA A 61 3.04 -4.42 2.03
CA ALA A 61 3.70 -5.72 2.05
C ALA A 61 2.91 -6.81 1.32
N GLN A 62 1.57 -6.74 1.35
CA GLN A 62 0.69 -7.68 0.64
C GLN A 62 0.47 -7.34 -0.84
N ASN A 63 0.64 -6.09 -1.25
CA ASN A 63 0.32 -5.67 -2.61
C ASN A 63 1.29 -6.29 -3.63
N THR A 64 0.74 -6.95 -4.65
CA THR A 64 1.52 -7.63 -5.69
C THR A 64 2.30 -6.67 -6.60
N ASN A 65 1.98 -5.37 -6.60
CA ASN A 65 2.74 -4.36 -7.32
C ASN A 65 3.95 -3.83 -6.53
N THR A 66 4.09 -4.17 -5.25
CA THR A 66 5.23 -3.73 -4.44
C THR A 66 6.53 -4.32 -5.01
N ASP A 67 7.52 -3.47 -5.27
CA ASP A 67 8.79 -3.92 -5.82
C ASP A 67 9.61 -4.75 -4.83
N GLU A 68 10.49 -5.61 -5.34
CA GLU A 68 11.28 -6.54 -4.53
C GLU A 68 12.16 -5.82 -3.49
N MET A 69 12.70 -4.65 -3.85
CA MET A 69 13.54 -3.85 -2.95
C MET A 69 12.75 -3.31 -1.76
N THR A 70 11.51 -2.88 -2.00
CA THR A 70 10.59 -2.42 -0.97
C THR A 70 10.15 -3.59 -0.08
N LEU A 71 9.84 -4.75 -0.65
CA LEU A 71 9.52 -5.95 0.13
C LEU A 71 10.70 -6.44 0.97
N LYS A 72 11.93 -6.41 0.46
CA LYS A 72 13.14 -6.75 1.23
C LYS A 72 13.32 -5.85 2.47
N LYS A 73 12.99 -4.56 2.36
CA LYS A 73 12.98 -3.64 3.51
C LYS A 73 11.88 -4.03 4.50
N LEU A 74 10.64 -4.25 4.02
CA LEU A 74 9.50 -4.63 4.86
C LEU A 74 9.67 -6.01 5.52
N ALA A 75 10.47 -6.92 4.94
CA ALA A 75 10.85 -8.18 5.57
C ALA A 75 11.67 -8.00 6.86
N SER A 76 12.14 -6.78 7.12
CA SER A 76 12.83 -6.36 8.35
C SER A 76 12.02 -5.36 9.19
N ASP A 77 10.72 -5.17 8.90
CA ASP A 77 9.84 -4.28 9.67
C ASP A 77 9.74 -4.70 11.15
N HIS A 78 9.45 -3.76 12.04
CA HIS A 78 9.32 -4.04 13.47
C HIS A 78 8.10 -4.92 13.78
N GLU A 79 7.01 -4.80 13.01
CA GLU A 79 5.83 -5.65 13.19
C GLU A 79 6.02 -7.02 12.52
N VAL A 80 5.78 -8.09 13.29
CA VAL A 80 5.88 -9.48 12.81
C VAL A 80 5.00 -9.71 11.58
N ILE A 81 3.76 -9.24 11.60
CA ILE A 81 2.78 -9.43 10.52
C ILE A 81 3.23 -8.82 9.18
N ILE A 82 3.98 -7.72 9.23
CA ILE A 82 4.50 -7.05 8.03
C ILE A 82 5.68 -7.85 7.48
N ARG A 83 6.58 -8.32 8.36
CA ARG A 83 7.70 -9.17 7.94
C ARG A 83 7.22 -10.43 7.24
N GLU A 84 6.22 -11.10 7.81
CA GLU A 84 5.63 -12.32 7.23
C GLU A 84 4.97 -12.04 5.88
N ALA A 85 4.11 -11.01 5.81
CA ALA A 85 3.47 -10.61 4.55
C ALA A 85 4.50 -10.29 3.45
N ALA A 86 5.56 -9.55 3.79
CA ALA A 86 6.60 -9.18 2.84
C ALA A 86 7.40 -10.40 2.34
N ARG A 87 7.74 -11.33 3.24
CA ARG A 87 8.43 -12.58 2.88
C ARG A 87 7.57 -13.47 1.99
N LEU A 88 6.28 -13.60 2.29
CA LEU A 88 5.35 -14.36 1.46
C LEU A 88 5.23 -13.74 0.06
N ASN A 89 5.06 -12.42 -0.04
CA ASN A 89 4.98 -11.74 -1.32
C ASN A 89 6.29 -11.84 -2.13
N LEU A 90 7.45 -11.80 -1.46
CA LEU A 90 8.75 -12.07 -2.11
C LEU A 90 8.83 -13.47 -2.72
N ILE A 91 8.25 -14.48 -2.05
CA ILE A 91 8.23 -15.86 -2.56
C ILE A 91 7.32 -15.95 -3.78
N LEU A 92 6.15 -15.30 -3.75
CA LEU A 92 5.17 -15.31 -4.85
C LEU A 92 5.63 -14.57 -6.12
N LYS A 93 6.66 -13.72 -6.00
CA LYS A 93 7.26 -12.97 -7.13
C LYS A 93 8.38 -13.70 -7.86
N ARG A 94 8.81 -14.85 -7.36
CA ARG A 94 9.84 -15.70 -7.99
C ARG A 94 9.20 -16.67 -8.97
#